data_AF-A0AA95GL48-F1
#
_entry.id   AF-A0AA95GL48-F1
#
_cell.length_a   1.000
_cell.length_b   1.000
_cell.length_c   1.000
_cell.angle_alpha   90.00
_cell.angle_beta   90.00
_cell.angle_gamma   90.00
#
_symmetry.space_group_name_H-M   'P 1'
#
loop_
_entity.id
_entity.type
_entity.pdbx_description
1 polymer ?
#
loop_
_entity_poly.entity_id
_entity_poly.type
_entity_poly.pdbx_seq_one_letter_code
_entity_poly.pdbx_strand_id
1 'polypeptide(L)'
;MMFDGNNWVVTQQSTGASVYVTITAATANHGTKLNFDGMEIEIAPTSAPQAGDKFIIKSVDEVISGLSVAITNPAGIAAASQAGTGQADNTNIKNLLALQDKKLVNGTSTLSKAYTAVAGDVASKANQAKADFTAQSVITKSYLQKQQSVSGVNLDEEYLEMSRMQEFYMSNAKVIQTANSLFETLMRIF
;
A
#
# COMPACT_ATOMS: atom_id res chain seq x y z
N MET A 1 -4.10 -20.45 3.71
CA MET A 1 -4.24 -21.91 3.80
C MET A 1 -5.66 -22.23 4.21
N MET A 2 -6.29 -23.22 3.57
CA MET A 2 -7.66 -23.63 3.83
C MET A 2 -7.78 -25.15 3.86
N PHE A 3 -8.62 -25.69 4.74
CA PHE A 3 -9.04 -27.09 4.69
C PHE A 3 -10.35 -27.20 3.89
N ASP A 4 -10.38 -28.01 2.84
CA ASP A 4 -11.56 -28.17 1.97
C ASP A 4 -12.50 -29.31 2.41
N GLY A 5 -12.13 -30.02 3.48
CA GLY A 5 -12.83 -31.22 3.98
C GLY A 5 -12.03 -32.51 3.78
N ASN A 6 -11.10 -32.52 2.83
CA ASN A 6 -10.25 -33.68 2.52
C ASN A 6 -8.77 -33.31 2.50
N ASN A 7 -8.43 -32.15 1.96
CA ASN A 7 -7.07 -31.70 1.72
C ASN A 7 -6.83 -30.29 2.27
N TRP A 8 -5.55 -30.02 2.51
CA TRP A 8 -5.06 -28.69 2.80
C TRP A 8 -4.59 -28.01 1.52
N VAL A 9 -5.13 -26.82 1.26
CA VAL A 9 -4.78 -25.99 0.12
C VAL A 9 -4.10 -24.73 0.60
N VAL A 10 -2.90 -24.46 0.10
CA VAL A 10 -2.16 -23.23 0.38
C VAL A 10 -2.22 -22.34 -0.85
N THR A 11 -2.85 -21.17 -0.70
CA THR A 11 -2.86 -20.13 -1.74
C THR A 11 -1.85 -19.05 -1.37
N GLN A 12 -0.90 -18.80 -2.26
CA GLN A 12 0.06 -17.72 -2.13
C GLN A 12 -0.64 -16.38 -2.45
N GLN A 13 -0.66 -15.44 -1.49
CA GLN A 13 -1.39 -14.19 -1.67
C GLN A 13 -0.82 -13.27 -2.77
N SER A 14 0.49 -13.35 -3.03
CA SER A 14 1.15 -12.49 -4.02
C SER A 14 0.85 -12.89 -5.47
N THR A 15 0.68 -14.19 -5.74
CA THR A 15 0.48 -14.72 -7.10
C THR A 15 -0.92 -15.30 -7.32
N GLY A 16 -1.66 -15.59 -6.26
CA GLY A 16 -2.90 -16.36 -6.32
C GLY A 16 -2.70 -17.85 -6.61
N ALA A 17 -1.45 -18.30 -6.80
CA ALA A 17 -1.14 -19.70 -7.06
C ALA A 17 -1.52 -20.56 -5.85
N SER A 18 -2.18 -21.69 -6.11
CA SER A 18 -2.56 -22.64 -5.07
C SER A 18 -1.75 -23.93 -5.21
N VAL A 19 -1.24 -24.41 -4.08
CA VAL A 19 -0.47 -25.64 -3.97
C VAL A 19 -1.21 -26.55 -3.00
N TYR A 20 -1.48 -27.78 -3.46
CA TYR A 20 -2.00 -28.84 -2.60
C TYR A 20 -0.85 -29.34 -1.73
N VAL A 21 -1.10 -29.43 -0.43
CA VAL A 21 -0.07 -29.81 0.53
C VAL A 21 0.01 -31.33 0.62
N THR A 22 1.22 -31.87 0.54
CA THR A 22 1.46 -33.29 0.80
C THR A 22 1.35 -33.54 2.31
N ILE A 23 0.46 -34.46 2.70
CA ILE A 23 0.37 -34.95 4.08
C ILE A 23 1.42 -36.03 4.26
N THR A 24 2.44 -35.78 5.07
CA THR A 24 3.65 -36.63 5.12
C THR A 24 3.59 -37.66 6.25
N ALA A 25 2.82 -37.42 7.30
CA ALA A 25 2.48 -38.42 8.33
C ALA A 25 1.35 -37.92 9.25
N ALA A 26 0.55 -38.87 9.76
CA ALA A 26 -0.24 -38.73 10.98
C ALA A 26 0.16 -39.90 11.90
N THR A 27 0.95 -39.62 12.93
CA THR A 27 1.35 -40.64 13.91
C THR A 27 0.56 -40.40 15.20
N ALA A 28 0.23 -41.45 15.96
CA ALA A 28 -0.67 -41.35 17.13
C ALA A 28 -0.29 -40.28 18.20
N ASN A 29 0.96 -39.82 18.23
CA ASN A 29 1.47 -38.83 19.19
C ASN A 29 1.77 -37.45 18.57
N HIS A 30 1.63 -37.28 17.26
CA HIS A 30 1.93 -36.04 16.53
C HIS A 30 0.73 -35.65 15.66
N GLY A 31 0.51 -34.35 15.54
CA GLY A 31 -0.50 -33.78 14.68
C GLY A 31 -0.29 -34.10 13.19
N THR A 32 -1.24 -33.67 12.34
CA THR A 32 -1.09 -33.80 10.88
C THR A 32 0.07 -32.92 10.41
N LYS A 33 1.11 -33.54 9.83
CA LYS A 33 2.27 -32.82 9.29
C LYS A 33 2.09 -32.47 7.82
N LEU A 34 2.39 -31.22 7.51
CA LEU A 34 2.11 -30.56 6.25
C LEU A 34 3.38 -29.93 5.71
N ASN A 35 3.86 -30.42 4.57
CA ASN A 35 5.14 -29.99 4.01
C ASN A 35 4.89 -29.26 2.68
N PHE A 36 5.39 -28.02 2.59
CA PHE A 36 5.31 -27.21 1.38
C PHE A 36 6.34 -26.08 1.46
N ASP A 37 6.87 -25.65 0.31
CA ASP A 37 7.79 -24.49 0.19
C ASP A 37 8.97 -24.50 1.18
N GLY A 38 9.52 -25.70 1.45
CA GLY A 38 10.63 -25.89 2.40
C GLY A 38 10.24 -25.80 3.88
N MET A 39 8.95 -25.64 4.20
CA MET A 39 8.42 -25.58 5.56
C MET A 39 7.70 -26.88 5.93
N GLU A 40 7.71 -27.19 7.23
CA GLU A 40 6.88 -28.22 7.85
C GLU A 40 5.97 -27.55 8.89
N ILE A 41 4.67 -27.80 8.79
CA ILE A 41 3.66 -27.33 9.73
C ILE A 41 2.99 -28.54 10.36
N GLU A 42 2.87 -28.54 11.68
CA GLU A 42 2.13 -29.55 12.42
C GLU A 42 0.79 -28.97 12.90
N ILE A 43 -0.30 -29.67 12.57
CA ILE A 43 -1.64 -29.33 13.06
C ILE A 43 -1.97 -30.25 14.22
N ALA A 44 -2.03 -29.66 15.42
CA ALA A 44 -2.26 -30.40 16.66
C ALA A 44 -3.50 -31.33 16.58
N PRO A 45 -3.45 -32.51 17.22
CA PRO A 45 -4.48 -33.55 17.09
C PRO A 45 -5.75 -33.29 17.91
N THR A 46 -5.87 -32.15 18.61
CA THR A 46 -6.90 -31.93 19.65
C THR A 46 -8.31 -31.78 19.10
N SER A 47 -8.47 -31.49 17.81
CA SER A 47 -9.75 -31.52 17.10
C SER A 47 -9.50 -31.67 15.60
N ALA A 48 -10.25 -32.56 14.94
CA ALA A 48 -10.17 -32.70 13.49
C ALA A 48 -10.53 -31.37 12.81
N PRO A 49 -9.78 -30.93 11.79
CA PRO A 49 -10.10 -29.70 11.07
C PRO A 49 -11.46 -29.81 10.38
N GLN A 50 -12.20 -28.70 10.34
CA GLN A 50 -13.50 -28.63 9.69
C GLN A 50 -13.36 -28.01 8.29
N ALA A 51 -14.15 -28.50 7.35
CA ALA A 51 -14.19 -27.94 6.00
C ALA A 51 -14.53 -26.45 6.09
N GLY A 52 -13.68 -25.60 5.51
CA GLY A 52 -13.80 -24.15 5.61
C GLY A 52 -12.80 -23.48 6.57
N ASP A 53 -12.07 -24.25 7.39
CA ASP A 53 -11.05 -23.70 8.28
C ASP A 53 -9.96 -22.98 7.49
N LYS A 54 -9.56 -21.79 7.96
CA LYS A 54 -8.60 -20.91 7.27
C LYS A 54 -7.52 -20.41 8.21
N PHE A 55 -6.28 -20.47 7.72
CA PHE A 55 -5.10 -19.96 8.39
C PHE A 55 -4.30 -19.07 7.46
N ILE A 56 -3.75 -17.98 8.01
CA ILE A 56 -2.77 -17.13 7.33
C ILE A 56 -1.40 -17.54 7.86
N ILE A 57 -0.51 -17.90 6.94
CA ILE A 57 0.86 -18.27 7.26
C ILE A 57 1.75 -17.19 6.68
N LYS A 58 2.59 -16.61 7.53
CA LYS A 58 3.56 -15.60 7.16
C LYS A 58 4.96 -16.13 7.46
N SER A 59 5.57 -16.76 6.46
CA SER A 59 6.83 -17.50 6.61
C SER A 59 8.05 -16.62 6.91
N VAL A 60 8.06 -15.40 6.39
CA VAL A 60 9.19 -14.46 6.49
C VAL A 60 8.84 -13.16 7.23
N ASP A 61 7.66 -13.09 7.85
CA ASP A 61 7.30 -11.95 8.69
C ASP A 61 8.16 -11.96 9.96
N GLU A 62 8.52 -10.78 10.45
CA GLU A 62 9.37 -10.57 11.64
C GLU A 62 10.78 -11.18 11.62
N VAL A 63 11.20 -11.94 10.59
CA VAL A 63 12.53 -12.59 10.52
C VAL A 63 13.66 -11.58 10.72
N ILE A 64 13.53 -10.38 10.15
CA ILE A 64 14.53 -9.32 10.29
C ILE A 64 14.58 -8.80 11.73
N SER A 65 13.44 -8.75 12.43
CA SER A 65 13.39 -8.30 13.82
C SER A 65 14.11 -9.26 14.78
N GLY A 66 14.15 -10.55 14.46
CA GLY A 66 14.88 -11.55 15.23
C GLY A 66 16.34 -11.73 14.78
N LEU A 67 16.76 -11.10 13.68
CA LEU A 67 18.08 -11.31 13.11
C LEU A 67 19.16 -10.61 13.95
N SER A 68 20.15 -11.39 14.40
CA SER A 68 21.28 -10.89 15.18
C SER A 68 22.57 -11.65 14.85
N VAL A 69 23.71 -11.03 15.15
CA VAL A 69 25.03 -11.66 14.98
C VAL A 69 25.30 -12.56 16.19
N ALA A 70 25.25 -13.88 15.97
CA ALA A 70 25.50 -14.87 17.02
C ALA A 70 26.98 -14.99 17.41
N ILE A 71 27.90 -14.88 16.43
CA ILE A 71 29.35 -14.99 16.67
C ILE A 71 29.90 -13.60 16.97
N THR A 72 30.09 -13.29 18.25
CA THR A 72 30.65 -12.01 18.71
C THR A 72 32.16 -12.07 18.98
N ASN A 73 32.69 -13.27 19.27
CA ASN A 73 34.13 -13.50 19.40
C ASN A 73 34.72 -13.88 18.04
N PRO A 74 35.70 -13.13 17.50
CA PRO A 74 36.36 -13.44 16.23
C PRO A 74 37.00 -14.84 16.18
N ALA A 75 37.48 -15.37 17.32
CA ALA A 75 38.04 -16.71 17.40
C ALA A 75 36.98 -17.82 17.18
N GLY A 76 35.68 -17.49 17.27
CA GLY A 76 34.58 -18.39 16.97
C GLY A 76 34.26 -18.54 15.48
N ILE A 77 34.94 -17.79 14.61
CA ILE A 77 34.75 -17.90 13.16
C ILE A 77 35.37 -19.21 12.66
N ALA A 78 34.55 -20.11 12.14
CA ALA A 78 34.95 -21.39 11.58
C ALA A 78 35.60 -21.23 10.18
N ALA A 79 36.78 -20.61 10.11
CA ALA A 79 37.46 -20.27 8.85
C ALA A 79 38.09 -21.49 8.14
N ALA A 80 38.61 -22.45 8.91
CA ALA A 80 39.26 -23.66 8.40
C ALA A 80 38.24 -24.75 8.07
N SER A 81 38.61 -25.67 7.18
CA SER A 81 37.77 -26.81 6.80
C SER A 81 37.60 -27.84 7.94
N GLN A 82 38.62 -28.02 8.77
CA GLN A 82 38.62 -28.95 9.91
C GLN A 82 39.51 -28.43 11.04
N ALA A 83 39.27 -28.88 12.28
CA ALA A 83 40.17 -28.60 13.39
C ALA A 83 41.57 -29.21 13.14
N GLY A 84 42.63 -28.44 13.40
CA GLY A 84 44.02 -28.90 13.31
C GLY A 84 44.63 -28.90 11.90
N THR A 85 43.88 -28.49 10.87
CA THR A 85 44.47 -28.09 9.60
C THR A 85 45.30 -26.82 9.83
N GLY A 86 46.48 -26.72 9.21
CA GLY A 86 47.48 -25.68 9.53
C GLY A 86 46.95 -24.25 9.59
N GLN A 87 47.71 -23.36 10.25
CA GLN A 87 47.35 -21.99 10.64
C GLN A 87 46.77 -21.06 9.54
N ALA A 88 46.82 -21.44 8.27
CA ALA A 88 46.39 -20.64 7.12
C ALA A 88 45.18 -21.22 6.35
N ASP A 89 44.52 -22.28 6.83
CA ASP A 89 43.32 -22.80 6.14
C ASP A 89 42.14 -21.81 6.23
N ASN A 90 41.70 -21.34 5.06
CA ASN A 90 40.58 -20.41 4.88
C ASN A 90 39.48 -20.97 3.96
N THR A 91 39.42 -22.30 3.82
CA THR A 91 38.50 -22.97 2.89
C THR A 91 37.04 -22.62 3.15
N ASN A 92 36.60 -22.56 4.41
CA ASN A 92 35.21 -22.18 4.72
C ASN A 92 34.93 -20.70 4.45
N ILE A 93 35.93 -19.82 4.57
CA ILE A 93 35.78 -18.42 4.17
C ILE A 93 35.58 -18.30 2.66
N LYS A 94 36.31 -19.10 1.85
CA LYS A 94 36.09 -19.17 0.40
C LYS A 94 34.70 -19.69 0.07
N ASN A 95 34.22 -20.72 0.78
CA ASN A 95 32.86 -21.25 0.62
C ASN A 95 31.79 -20.21 0.99
N LEU A 96 32.01 -19.43 2.05
CA LEU A 96 31.13 -18.33 2.45
C LEU A 96 31.09 -17.24 1.38
N LEU A 97 32.25 -16.83 0.84
CA LEU A 97 32.33 -15.86 -0.26
C LEU A 97 31.59 -16.37 -1.50
N ALA A 98 31.74 -17.65 -1.84
CA ALA A 98 31.04 -18.26 -2.97
C ALA A 98 29.51 -18.25 -2.82
N LEU A 99 28.95 -18.06 -1.62
CA LEU A 99 27.51 -17.89 -1.44
C LEU A 99 26.98 -16.61 -2.10
N GLN A 100 27.83 -15.59 -2.29
CA GLN A 100 27.45 -14.34 -2.96
C GLN A 100 26.92 -14.59 -4.38
N ASP A 101 27.49 -15.58 -5.08
CA ASP A 101 27.15 -15.92 -6.45
C ASP A 101 26.10 -17.03 -6.55
N LYS A 102 25.77 -17.69 -5.44
CA LYS A 102 24.75 -18.74 -5.41
C LYS A 102 23.34 -18.16 -5.46
N LYS A 103 22.47 -18.85 -6.20
CA LYS A 103 21.04 -18.52 -6.29
C LYS A 103 20.27 -19.05 -5.07
N LEU A 104 20.40 -18.35 -3.95
CA LEU A 104 19.79 -18.75 -2.68
C LEU A 104 18.35 -18.27 -2.52
N VAL A 105 17.95 -17.19 -3.20
CA VAL A 105 16.59 -16.66 -3.10
C VAL A 105 15.70 -17.39 -4.11
N ASN A 106 14.80 -18.23 -3.58
CA ASN A 106 13.87 -19.08 -4.34
C ASN A 106 14.55 -19.94 -5.42
N GLY A 107 15.83 -20.28 -5.25
CA GLY A 107 16.63 -21.04 -6.23
C GLY A 107 16.97 -20.28 -7.52
N THR A 108 16.49 -19.05 -7.71
CA THR A 108 16.59 -18.32 -8.99
C THR A 108 17.49 -17.08 -8.94
N SER A 109 17.67 -16.48 -7.77
CA SER A 109 18.34 -15.19 -7.60
C SER A 109 19.41 -15.21 -6.52
N THR A 110 20.51 -14.49 -6.75
CA THR A 110 21.50 -14.19 -5.70
C THR A 110 20.92 -13.20 -4.70
N LEU A 111 21.51 -13.11 -3.51
CA LEU A 111 21.08 -12.18 -2.46
C LEU A 111 21.11 -10.73 -2.94
N SER A 112 22.20 -10.33 -3.62
CA SER A 112 22.33 -8.98 -4.18
C SER A 112 21.28 -8.67 -5.24
N LYS A 113 21.03 -9.60 -6.18
CA LYS A 113 20.03 -9.41 -7.23
C LYS A 113 18.61 -9.33 -6.68
N ALA A 114 18.29 -10.14 -5.68
CA ALA A 114 16.98 -10.09 -5.02
C ALA A 114 16.76 -8.74 -4.33
N TYR A 115 17.78 -8.22 -3.62
CA TYR A 115 17.71 -6.91 -2.98
C TYR A 115 17.51 -5.78 -4.00
N THR A 116 18.30 -5.75 -5.09
CA THR A 116 18.16 -4.70 -6.10
C THR A 116 16.83 -4.77 -6.85
N ALA A 117 16.26 -5.96 -7.03
CA ALA A 117 14.93 -6.13 -7.60
C ALA A 117 13.84 -5.50 -6.71
N VAL A 118 13.89 -5.73 -5.39
CA VAL A 118 12.93 -5.12 -4.44
C VAL A 118 13.08 -3.61 -4.43
N ALA A 119 14.31 -3.08 -4.35
CA ALA A 119 14.56 -1.64 -4.39
C ALA A 119 14.06 -1.01 -5.70
N GLY A 120 14.27 -1.70 -6.84
CA GLY A 120 13.79 -1.27 -8.15
C GLY A 120 12.27 -1.26 -8.26
N ASP A 121 11.59 -2.27 -7.72
CA ASP A 121 10.12 -2.34 -7.70
C ASP A 121 9.51 -1.21 -6.87
N VAL A 122 10.06 -0.94 -5.68
CA VAL A 122 9.65 0.19 -4.84
C VAL A 122 9.84 1.53 -5.57
N ALA A 123 11.00 1.73 -6.19
CA ALA A 123 11.28 2.95 -6.95
C ALA A 123 10.33 3.12 -8.15
N SER A 124 10.06 2.04 -8.88
CA SER A 124 9.12 2.05 -10.01
C SER A 124 7.70 2.41 -9.54
N LYS A 125 7.20 1.76 -8.49
CA LYS A 125 5.88 2.05 -7.90
C LYS A 125 5.79 3.48 -7.35
N ALA A 126 6.84 3.99 -6.72
CA ALA A 126 6.87 5.37 -6.23
C ALA A 126 6.80 6.39 -7.38
N ASN A 127 7.54 6.15 -8.47
CA ASN A 127 7.49 7.00 -9.66
C ASN A 127 6.12 6.95 -10.34
N GLN A 128 5.53 5.77 -10.46
CA GLN A 128 4.16 5.58 -10.97
C GLN A 128 3.16 6.39 -10.13
N ALA A 129 3.17 6.20 -8.80
CA ALA A 129 2.27 6.91 -7.89
C ALA A 129 2.46 8.44 -7.96
N LYS A 130 3.69 8.92 -8.16
CA LYS A 130 3.98 10.35 -8.33
C LYS A 130 3.42 10.91 -9.63
N ALA A 131 3.54 10.17 -10.73
CA ALA A 131 2.96 10.53 -12.02
C ALA A 131 1.43 10.58 -11.94
N ASP A 132 0.81 9.55 -11.37
CA ASP A 132 -0.64 9.45 -11.19
C ASP A 132 -1.17 10.59 -10.30
N PHE A 133 -0.49 10.88 -9.19
CA PHE A 133 -0.83 12.01 -8.32
C PHE A 133 -0.79 13.35 -9.07
N THR A 134 0.22 13.54 -9.93
CA THR A 134 0.38 14.78 -10.69
C THR A 134 -0.72 14.92 -11.74
N ALA A 135 -1.02 13.85 -12.48
CA ALA A 135 -2.11 13.81 -13.44
C ALA A 135 -3.47 14.09 -12.76
N GLN A 136 -3.74 13.42 -11.63
CA GLN A 136 -4.97 13.64 -10.88
C GLN A 136 -5.08 15.06 -10.33
N SER A 137 -3.97 15.65 -9.88
CA SER A 137 -3.95 17.05 -9.43
C SER A 137 -4.32 18.02 -10.55
N VAL A 138 -3.81 17.81 -11.77
CA VAL A 138 -4.16 18.63 -12.94
C VAL A 138 -5.64 18.48 -13.29
N ILE A 139 -6.16 17.25 -13.30
CA ILE A 139 -7.58 16.97 -13.56
C ILE A 139 -8.46 17.66 -12.53
N THR A 140 -8.16 17.51 -11.24
CA THR A 140 -8.91 18.15 -10.15
C THR A 140 -8.90 19.68 -10.27
N LYS A 141 -7.75 20.29 -10.59
CA LYS A 141 -7.66 21.75 -10.84
C LYS A 141 -8.52 22.18 -12.02
N SER A 142 -8.51 21.42 -13.12
CA SER A 142 -9.34 21.72 -14.29
C SER A 142 -10.84 21.65 -13.97
N TYR A 143 -11.27 20.65 -13.21
CA TYR A 143 -12.67 20.55 -12.77
C TYR A 143 -13.06 21.70 -11.84
N LEU A 144 -12.18 22.09 -10.92
CA LEU A 144 -12.43 23.24 -10.04
C LEU A 144 -12.57 24.54 -10.84
N GLN A 145 -11.72 24.76 -11.84
CA GLN A 145 -11.82 25.92 -12.73
C GLN A 145 -13.13 25.93 -13.53
N LYS A 146 -13.55 24.78 -14.08
CA LYS A 146 -14.84 24.66 -14.77
C LYS A 146 -16.03 24.91 -13.85
N GLN A 147 -15.94 24.44 -12.60
CA GLN A 147 -16.98 24.71 -11.60
C GLN A 147 -17.05 26.22 -11.30
N GLN A 148 -15.91 26.89 -11.10
CA GLN A 148 -15.84 28.33 -10.89
C GLN A 148 -16.33 29.14 -12.10
N SER A 149 -16.19 28.65 -13.34
CA SER A 149 -16.72 29.37 -14.51
C SER A 149 -18.24 29.32 -14.62
N VAL A 150 -18.90 28.31 -14.06
CA VAL A 150 -20.36 28.14 -14.15
C VAL A 150 -21.06 28.65 -12.89
N SER A 151 -20.47 28.43 -11.72
CA SER A 151 -21.08 28.73 -10.42
C SER A 151 -20.16 29.58 -9.53
N GLY A 152 -19.13 30.19 -10.12
CA GLY A 152 -18.32 31.18 -9.41
C GLY A 152 -19.03 32.53 -9.37
N VAL A 153 -18.80 33.27 -8.29
CA VAL A 153 -19.29 34.64 -8.12
C VAL A 153 -18.17 35.59 -8.49
N ASN A 154 -18.44 36.52 -9.40
CA ASN A 154 -17.54 37.63 -9.71
C ASN A 154 -17.98 38.86 -8.91
N LEU A 155 -17.19 39.26 -7.91
CA LEU A 155 -17.51 40.37 -7.02
C LEU A 155 -17.62 41.71 -7.75
N ASP A 156 -16.88 41.92 -8.85
CA ASP A 156 -16.95 43.15 -9.62
C ASP A 156 -18.27 43.24 -10.41
N GLU A 157 -18.74 42.10 -10.94
CA GLU A 157 -20.01 42.02 -11.67
C GLU A 157 -21.20 42.12 -10.71
N GLU A 158 -21.15 41.43 -9.56
CA GLU A 158 -22.11 41.62 -8.47
C GLU A 158 -22.12 43.07 -7.95
N TYR A 159 -20.97 43.73 -7.84
CA TYR A 159 -20.90 45.13 -7.41
C TYR A 159 -21.56 46.08 -8.43
N LEU A 160 -21.33 45.86 -9.73
CA LEU A 160 -21.99 46.62 -10.78
C LEU A 160 -23.51 46.39 -10.78
N GLU A 161 -23.94 45.14 -10.61
CA GLU A 161 -25.36 44.78 -10.51
C GLU A 161 -26.00 45.41 -9.26
N MET A 162 -25.32 45.36 -8.11
CA MET A 162 -25.74 46.03 -6.88
C MET A 162 -25.82 47.55 -7.06
N SER A 163 -24.82 48.17 -7.69
CA SER A 163 -24.80 49.62 -7.93
C SER A 163 -25.96 50.03 -8.85
N ARG A 164 -26.21 49.26 -9.91
CA ARG A 164 -27.37 49.44 -10.80
C ARG A 164 -28.69 49.28 -10.03
N MET A 165 -28.81 48.28 -9.17
CA MET A 165 -30.00 48.06 -8.34
C MET A 165 -30.25 49.25 -7.39
N GLN A 166 -29.18 49.79 -6.81
CA GLN A 166 -29.24 51.01 -5.97
C GLN A 166 -29.66 52.23 -6.78
N GLU A 167 -29.15 52.40 -8.00
CA GLU A 167 -29.53 53.49 -8.91
C GLU A 167 -31.01 53.40 -9.29
N PHE A 168 -31.50 52.22 -9.68
CA PHE A 168 -32.92 52.00 -9.96
C PHE A 168 -33.79 52.26 -8.73
N TYR A 169 -33.36 51.86 -7.54
CA TYR A 169 -34.08 52.13 -6.30
C TYR A 169 -34.20 53.64 -6.04
N MET A 170 -33.11 54.40 -6.20
CA MET A 170 -33.15 55.87 -6.06
C MET A 170 -34.00 56.55 -7.15
N SER A 171 -33.97 56.04 -8.38
CA SER A 171 -34.79 56.54 -9.49
C SER A 171 -36.28 56.30 -9.22
N ASN A 172 -36.65 55.09 -8.80
CA ASN A 172 -38.03 54.76 -8.41
C ASN A 172 -38.49 55.59 -7.21
N ALA A 173 -37.62 55.82 -6.22
CA ALA A 173 -37.91 56.70 -5.10
C ALA A 173 -38.19 58.15 -5.56
N LYS A 174 -37.42 58.68 -6.52
CA LYS A 174 -37.70 59.99 -7.14
C LYS A 174 -39.03 60.00 -7.89
N VAL A 175 -39.35 58.96 -8.65
CA VAL A 175 -40.65 58.83 -9.35
C VAL A 175 -41.81 58.86 -8.35
N ILE A 176 -41.71 58.11 -7.24
CA ILE A 176 -42.71 58.13 -6.16
C ILE A 176 -42.81 59.52 -5.55
N GLN A 177 -41.68 60.20 -5.32
CA GLN A 177 -41.66 61.55 -4.77
C GLN A 177 -42.33 62.57 -5.71
N THR A 178 -42.10 62.45 -7.02
CA THR A 178 -42.79 63.27 -8.03
C THR A 178 -44.28 62.93 -8.12
N ALA A 179 -44.66 61.66 -8.03
CA ALA A 179 -46.06 61.24 -8.00
C ALA A 179 -46.79 61.77 -6.75
N ASN A 180 -46.16 61.73 -5.57
CA ASN A 180 -46.68 62.34 -4.35
C ASN A 180 -46.84 63.86 -4.51
N SER A 181 -45.86 64.54 -5.11
CA SER A 181 -45.95 65.98 -5.37
C SER A 181 -47.07 66.35 -6.35
N LEU A 182 -47.26 65.56 -7.42
CA LEU A 182 -48.39 65.70 -8.34
C LEU A 182 -49.73 65.45 -7.64
N PHE A 183 -49.80 64.42 -6.81
CA PHE A 183 -50.99 64.09 -6.03
C PHE A 183 -51.35 65.21 -5.05
N GLU A 184 -50.40 65.74 -4.29
CA GLU A 184 -50.61 66.90 -3.42
C GLU A 184 -51.05 68.14 -4.19
N THR A 185 -50.47 68.37 -5.38
CA THR A 185 -50.86 69.49 -6.24
C THR A 185 -52.30 69.36 -6.72
N LEU A 186 -52.72 68.16 -7.15
CA LEU A 186 -54.11 67.88 -7.53
C LEU A 186 -55.07 68.02 -6.34
N MET A 187 -54.68 67.52 -5.16
CA MET A 187 -55.47 67.63 -3.92
C MET A 187 -55.63 69.07 -3.41
N ARG A 188 -54.78 70.02 -3.84
CA ARG A 188 -54.86 71.44 -3.46
C ARG A 188 -55.70 72.28 -4.43
N ILE A 189 -56.01 71.75 -5.62
CA ILE A 189 -56.81 72.43 -6.65
C ILE A 189 -58.31 72.15 -6.46
N PHE A 190 -58.67 71.06 -5.78
CA PHE A 190 -60.01 70.78 -5.28
C PHE A 190 -60.14 71.19 -3.80
#